data_AF-A0A9P5RE63-F1
#
_entry.id   AF-A0A9P5RE63-F1
#
_cell.length_a   1.000
_cell.length_b   1.000
_cell.length_c   1.000
_cell.angle_alpha   90.00
_cell.angle_beta   90.00
_cell.angle_gamma   90.00
#
_symmetry.space_group_name_H-M   'P 1'
#
loop_
_entity.id
_entity.type
_entity.pdbx_description
1 polymer ?
#
loop_
_entity_poly.entity_id
_entity_poly.type
_entity_poly.pdbx_seq_one_letter_code
_entity_poly.pdbx_strand_id
1 'polypeptide(L)'
;MASTLKSTVDSVQRFFGKKTPEEMVRKWRQEINAQQRALDRQKRGIEAEEMKAKKMVKQMAKKGDIRTCKILAKELVRSRRQKDRIVTSKAQLNSISMQLQHQLATLKIAGTLQKSSEVMGLVNNLVKLPEISAQMQEMSKEMMKAGIIDEMLQDTMESMDDDEIEEEAEEEVNKVLFQITDGLLGDAPLAAGSLPTEAEEEEEEPALDDMQRRLEALKS
;
A
#
# COMPACT_ATOMS: atom_id res chain seq x y z
N MET A 1 31.10 -37.21 31.41
CA MET A 1 30.00 -38.07 30.91
C MET A 1 28.72 -37.32 30.54
N ALA A 2 28.48 -36.08 30.99
CA ALA A 2 27.27 -35.32 30.63
C ALA A 2 27.23 -34.79 29.17
N SER A 3 28.40 -34.53 28.55
CA SER A 3 28.49 -33.98 27.19
C SER A 3 28.15 -35.01 26.10
N THR A 4 28.50 -36.28 26.29
CA THR A 4 28.20 -37.38 25.35
C THR A 4 26.71 -37.75 25.35
N LEU A 5 26.03 -37.67 26.50
CA LEU A 5 24.59 -37.92 26.62
C LEU A 5 23.74 -36.85 25.92
N LYS A 6 24.15 -35.57 25.93
CA LYS A 6 23.43 -34.50 25.22
C LYS A 6 23.51 -34.67 23.70
N SER A 7 24.67 -35.09 23.20
CA SER A 7 24.88 -35.38 21.77
C SER A 7 24.03 -36.55 21.25
N THR A 8 23.84 -37.59 22.07
CA THR A 8 22.98 -38.73 21.71
C THR A 8 21.50 -38.38 21.82
N VAL A 9 21.08 -37.60 22.82
CA VAL A 9 19.69 -37.13 22.92
C VAL A 9 19.32 -36.21 21.75
N ASP A 10 20.20 -35.29 21.34
CA ASP A 10 20.00 -34.46 20.14
C ASP A 10 19.96 -35.30 18.85
N SER A 11 20.77 -36.35 18.76
CA SER A 11 20.78 -37.28 17.61
C SER A 11 19.56 -38.18 17.56
N VAL A 12 19.01 -38.57 18.71
CA VAL A 12 17.76 -39.34 18.81
C VAL A 12 16.56 -38.45 18.55
N GLN A 13 16.54 -37.20 19.05
CA GLN A 13 15.50 -36.22 18.70
C GLN A 13 15.47 -35.87 17.20
N ARG A 14 16.64 -35.82 16.55
CA ARG A 14 16.77 -35.71 15.08
C ARG A 14 16.11 -36.87 14.34
N PHE A 15 16.06 -38.06 14.95
CA PHE A 15 15.45 -39.25 14.36
C PHE A 15 13.93 -39.35 14.63
N PHE A 16 13.41 -38.62 15.63
CA PHE A 16 12.00 -38.66 16.08
C PHE A 16 11.12 -37.49 15.57
N GLY A 17 11.46 -36.88 14.44
CA GLY A 17 10.49 -36.10 13.64
C GLY A 17 10.31 -34.61 14.01
N LYS A 18 11.16 -34.03 14.86
CA LYS A 18 11.20 -32.57 15.06
C LYS A 18 12.22 -31.93 14.12
N LYS A 19 11.78 -30.99 13.28
CA LYS A 19 12.64 -30.21 12.37
C LYS A 19 13.73 -29.50 13.16
N THR A 20 14.96 -29.52 12.66
CA THR A 20 16.07 -28.77 13.27
C THR A 20 15.85 -27.26 13.12
N PRO A 21 16.45 -26.41 13.99
CA PRO A 21 16.37 -24.95 13.84
C PRO A 21 16.79 -24.45 12.45
N GLU A 22 17.81 -25.07 11.87
CA GLU A 22 18.25 -24.74 10.51
C GLU A 22 17.20 -25.12 9.45
N GLU A 23 16.56 -26.29 9.57
CA GLU A 23 15.48 -26.71 8.69
C GLU A 23 14.24 -25.80 8.81
N MET A 24 13.90 -25.38 10.03
CA MET A 24 12.80 -24.44 10.27
C MET A 24 13.07 -23.10 9.57
N VAL A 25 14.27 -22.53 9.75
CA VAL A 25 14.63 -21.27 9.09
C VAL A 25 14.64 -21.40 7.57
N ARG A 26 15.15 -22.52 7.02
CA ARG A 26 15.10 -22.78 5.57
C ARG A 26 13.66 -22.89 5.06
N LYS A 27 12.77 -23.56 5.81
CA LYS A 27 11.33 -23.67 5.50
C LYS A 27 10.68 -22.27 5.45
N TRP A 28 10.84 -21.45 6.47
CA TRP A 28 10.24 -20.11 6.49
C TRP A 28 10.75 -19.22 5.36
N ARG A 29 12.05 -19.28 5.02
CA ARG A 29 12.59 -18.56 3.85
C ARG A 29 11.96 -19.04 2.54
N GLN A 30 11.73 -20.34 2.38
CA GLN A 30 11.03 -20.87 1.20
C GLN A 30 9.57 -20.40 1.13
N GLU A 31 8.86 -20.41 2.26
CA GLU A 31 7.48 -19.92 2.36
C GLU A 31 7.41 -18.42 2.04
N ILE A 32 8.31 -17.59 2.60
CA ILE A 32 8.42 -16.16 2.30
C ILE A 32 8.65 -15.94 0.80
N ASN A 33 9.58 -16.66 0.17
CA ASN A 33 9.85 -16.55 -1.26
C ASN A 33 8.65 -16.99 -2.13
N ALA A 34 7.81 -17.92 -1.63
CA ALA A 34 6.57 -18.28 -2.30
C ALA A 34 5.53 -17.14 -2.21
N GLN A 35 5.40 -16.51 -1.04
CA GLN A 35 4.50 -15.36 -0.83
C GLN A 35 4.91 -14.14 -1.64
N GLN A 36 6.20 -13.81 -1.70
CA GLN A 36 6.71 -12.73 -2.56
C GLN A 36 6.34 -12.94 -4.03
N ARG A 37 6.45 -14.19 -4.52
CA ARG A 37 6.05 -14.53 -5.89
C ARG A 37 4.54 -14.46 -6.10
N ALA A 38 3.73 -14.75 -5.07
CA ALA A 38 2.28 -14.60 -5.12
C ALA A 38 1.87 -13.12 -5.23
N LEU A 39 2.45 -12.27 -4.39
CA LEU A 39 2.30 -10.82 -4.45
C LEU A 39 2.71 -10.24 -5.81
N ASP A 40 3.83 -10.71 -6.38
CA ASP A 40 4.25 -10.30 -7.72
C ASP A 40 3.25 -10.71 -8.82
N ARG A 41 2.58 -11.85 -8.68
CA ARG A 41 1.52 -12.26 -9.62
C ARG A 41 0.28 -11.40 -9.47
N GLN A 42 -0.14 -11.10 -8.24
CA GLN A 42 -1.27 -10.23 -7.96
C GLN A 42 -1.04 -8.82 -8.53
N LYS A 43 0.14 -8.22 -8.27
CA LYS A 43 0.51 -6.92 -8.83
C LYS A 43 0.42 -6.89 -10.35
N ARG A 44 0.91 -7.93 -11.04
CA ARG A 44 0.79 -8.05 -12.50
C ARG A 44 -0.65 -8.18 -12.98
N GLY A 45 -1.51 -8.86 -12.21
CA GLY A 45 -2.94 -8.93 -12.47
C GLY A 45 -3.59 -7.55 -12.43
N ILE A 46 -3.35 -6.80 -11.36
CA ILE A 46 -3.85 -5.42 -11.18
C ILE A 46 -3.34 -4.52 -12.31
N GLU A 47 -2.06 -4.58 -12.68
CA GLU A 47 -1.50 -3.79 -13.79
C GLU A 47 -2.17 -4.07 -15.15
N ALA A 48 -2.54 -5.34 -15.40
CA ALA A 48 -3.25 -5.71 -16.61
C ALA A 48 -4.68 -5.17 -16.63
N GLU A 49 -5.37 -5.17 -15.49
CA GLU A 49 -6.72 -4.60 -15.34
C GLU A 49 -6.70 -3.08 -15.43
N GLU A 50 -5.73 -2.41 -14.80
CA GLU A 50 -5.52 -0.96 -14.95
C GLU A 50 -5.33 -0.56 -16.41
N MET A 51 -4.59 -1.35 -17.19
CA MET A 51 -4.39 -1.06 -18.62
C MET A 51 -5.70 -1.10 -19.40
N LYS A 52 -6.61 -2.03 -19.07
CA LYS A 52 -7.95 -2.11 -19.66
C LYS A 52 -8.80 -0.92 -19.22
N ALA A 53 -8.80 -0.59 -17.92
CA ALA A 53 -9.53 0.55 -17.37
C ALA A 53 -9.08 1.87 -18.01
N LYS A 54 -7.76 2.10 -18.16
CA LYS A 54 -7.22 3.28 -18.86
C LYS A 54 -7.71 3.40 -20.30
N LYS A 55 -7.77 2.28 -21.04
CA LYS A 55 -8.32 2.26 -22.41
C LYS A 55 -9.81 2.60 -22.42
N MET A 56 -10.57 2.06 -21.47
CA MET A 56 -12.00 2.36 -21.31
C MET A 56 -12.23 3.84 -20.97
N VAL A 57 -11.47 4.42 -20.03
CA VAL A 57 -11.54 5.87 -19.72
C VAL A 57 -11.35 6.70 -20.98
N LYS A 58 -10.31 6.42 -21.79
CA LYS A 58 -10.08 7.15 -23.06
C LYS A 58 -11.26 7.02 -24.03
N GLN A 59 -11.88 5.85 -24.13
CA GLN A 59 -13.02 5.62 -25.01
C GLN A 59 -14.28 6.36 -24.51
N MET A 60 -14.54 6.34 -23.20
CA MET A 60 -15.70 7.00 -22.60
C MET A 60 -15.54 8.53 -22.60
N ALA A 61 -14.32 9.03 -22.43
CA ALA A 61 -14.01 10.45 -22.52
C ALA A 61 -14.34 11.02 -23.90
N LYS A 62 -14.01 10.30 -24.98
CA LYS A 62 -14.38 10.67 -26.36
C LYS A 62 -15.88 10.70 -26.61
N LYS A 63 -16.66 9.96 -25.83
CA LYS A 63 -18.13 9.93 -25.91
C LYS A 63 -18.78 11.01 -25.04
N GLY A 64 -18.00 11.76 -24.27
CA GLY A 64 -18.50 12.75 -23.31
C GLY A 64 -19.15 12.15 -22.06
N ASP A 65 -18.95 10.85 -21.78
CA ASP A 65 -19.50 10.22 -20.59
C ASP A 65 -18.59 10.44 -19.38
N ILE A 66 -18.72 11.62 -18.79
CA ILE A 66 -17.92 12.08 -17.63
C ILE A 66 -18.20 11.19 -16.41
N ARG A 67 -19.44 10.73 -16.22
CA ARG A 67 -19.82 9.93 -15.04
C ARG A 67 -19.08 8.59 -15.03
N THR A 68 -19.08 7.89 -16.15
CA THR A 68 -18.35 6.61 -16.26
C THR A 68 -16.85 6.82 -16.14
N CYS A 69 -16.31 7.92 -16.68
CA CYS A 69 -14.90 8.27 -16.51
C CYS A 69 -14.54 8.43 -15.03
N LYS A 70 -15.34 9.20 -14.26
CA LYS A 70 -15.13 9.40 -12.81
C LYS A 70 -15.13 8.08 -12.04
N ILE A 71 -16.07 7.18 -12.32
CA ILE A 71 -16.13 5.86 -11.67
C ILE A 71 -14.85 5.05 -11.96
N LEU A 72 -14.44 4.97 -13.23
CA LEU A 72 -13.23 4.25 -13.62
C LEU A 72 -11.96 4.88 -13.06
N ALA A 73 -11.94 6.20 -12.89
CA ALA A 73 -10.80 6.89 -12.28
C ALA A 73 -10.67 6.61 -10.78
N LYS A 74 -11.78 6.56 -10.04
CA LYS A 74 -11.79 6.09 -8.64
C LYS A 74 -11.20 4.68 -8.53
N GLU A 75 -11.62 3.78 -9.41
CA GLU A 75 -11.08 2.41 -9.45
C GLU A 75 -9.57 2.36 -9.73
N LEU A 76 -9.08 3.25 -10.60
CA LEU A 76 -7.65 3.37 -10.87
C LEU A 76 -6.85 3.92 -9.67
N VAL A 77 -7.44 4.81 -8.87
CA VAL A 77 -6.83 5.29 -7.61
C VAL A 77 -6.73 4.15 -6.61
N ARG A 78 -7.80 3.36 -6.42
CA ARG A 78 -7.80 2.16 -5.57
C ARG A 78 -6.74 1.15 -6.00
N SER A 79 -6.67 0.87 -7.30
CA SER A 79 -5.68 -0.03 -7.89
C SER A 79 -4.24 0.43 -7.59
N ARG A 80 -3.96 1.74 -7.63
CA ARG A 80 -2.63 2.29 -7.27
C ARG A 80 -2.30 2.02 -5.82
N ARG A 81 -3.20 2.35 -4.89
CA ARG A 81 -3.01 2.11 -3.44
C ARG A 81 -2.80 0.63 -3.13
N GLN A 82 -3.55 -0.26 -3.77
CA GLN A 82 -3.38 -1.70 -3.61
C GLN A 82 -1.99 -2.17 -4.08
N LYS A 83 -1.48 -1.66 -5.21
CA LYS A 83 -0.10 -1.96 -5.65
C LYS A 83 0.95 -1.43 -4.67
N ASP A 84 0.76 -0.24 -4.12
CA ASP A 84 1.69 0.36 -3.16
C ASP A 84 1.73 -0.44 -1.86
N ARG A 85 0.57 -0.92 -1.40
CA ARG A 85 0.46 -1.88 -0.30
C ARG A 85 1.26 -3.14 -0.61
N ILE A 86 1.02 -3.78 -1.77
CA ILE A 86 1.76 -4.99 -2.20
C ILE A 86 3.29 -4.77 -2.23
N VAL A 87 3.75 -3.62 -2.74
CA VAL A 87 5.19 -3.29 -2.80
C VAL A 87 5.78 -3.19 -1.39
N THR A 88 5.06 -2.53 -0.47
CA THR A 88 5.46 -2.39 0.93
C THR A 88 5.51 -3.75 1.63
N SER A 89 4.49 -4.58 1.43
CA SER A 89 4.44 -5.96 1.97
C SER A 89 5.60 -6.81 1.46
N LYS A 90 5.95 -6.70 0.17
CA LYS A 90 7.09 -7.41 -0.40
C LYS A 90 8.41 -6.95 0.23
N ALA A 91 8.57 -5.66 0.49
CA ALA A 91 9.74 -5.13 1.17
C ALA A 91 9.86 -5.68 2.61
N GLN A 92 8.76 -5.72 3.36
CA GLN A 92 8.70 -6.32 4.70
C GLN A 92 9.06 -7.83 4.67
N LEU A 93 8.52 -8.59 3.72
CA LEU A 93 8.89 -10.00 3.52
C LEU A 93 10.38 -10.18 3.21
N ASN A 94 10.96 -9.29 2.39
CA ASN A 94 12.40 -9.29 2.11
C ASN A 94 13.22 -9.07 3.39
N SER A 95 12.83 -8.10 4.22
CA SER A 95 13.48 -7.84 5.50
C SER A 95 13.44 -9.07 6.42
N ILE A 96 12.29 -9.75 6.53
CA ILE A 96 12.21 -11.01 7.30
C ILE A 96 13.15 -12.08 6.71
N SER A 97 13.20 -12.22 5.38
CA SER A 97 14.12 -13.19 4.74
C SER A 97 15.59 -12.91 5.05
N MET A 98 15.99 -11.64 5.12
CA MET A 98 17.33 -11.22 5.52
C MET A 98 17.60 -11.50 7.00
N GLN A 99 16.65 -11.19 7.89
CA GLN A 99 16.75 -11.50 9.32
C GLN A 99 16.86 -13.01 9.57
N LEU A 100 16.10 -13.82 8.83
CA LEU A 100 16.22 -15.28 8.88
C LEU A 100 17.58 -15.78 8.36
N GLN A 101 18.15 -15.14 7.34
CA GLN A 101 19.52 -15.46 6.92
C GLN A 101 20.55 -15.10 8.00
N HIS A 102 20.36 -14.01 8.73
CA HIS A 102 21.16 -13.67 9.90
C HIS A 102 21.02 -14.74 10.98
N GLN A 103 19.80 -15.21 11.28
CA GLN A 103 19.57 -16.30 12.24
C GLN A 103 20.29 -17.61 11.88
N LEU A 104 20.43 -17.94 10.58
CA LEU A 104 21.24 -19.10 10.16
C LEU A 104 22.74 -18.91 10.47
N ALA A 105 23.27 -17.70 10.32
CA ALA A 105 24.65 -17.40 10.66
C ALA A 105 24.85 -17.47 12.18
N THR A 106 23.94 -16.87 12.95
CA THR A 106 23.92 -16.94 14.41
C THR A 106 23.83 -18.37 14.91
N LEU A 107 22.99 -19.22 14.31
CA LEU A 107 22.89 -20.64 14.65
C LEU A 107 24.22 -21.38 14.49
N LYS A 108 25.03 -21.06 13.47
CA LYS A 108 26.34 -21.70 13.26
C LYS A 108 27.38 -21.29 14.29
N ILE A 109 27.25 -20.08 14.85
CA ILE A 109 28.23 -19.51 15.78
C ILE A 109 27.81 -19.77 17.23
N ALA A 110 26.57 -19.43 17.59
CA ALA A 110 26.02 -19.51 18.94
C ALA A 110 25.31 -20.84 19.23
N GLY A 111 24.94 -21.61 18.20
CA GLY A 111 24.23 -22.88 18.36
C GLY A 111 22.72 -22.75 18.63
N THR A 112 22.19 -21.53 18.79
CA THR A 112 20.78 -21.28 19.11
C THR A 112 20.20 -20.17 18.24
N LEU A 113 18.87 -20.20 18.05
CA LEU A 113 18.13 -19.07 17.50
C LEU A 113 18.08 -17.93 18.53
N GLN A 114 18.05 -16.70 18.05
CA GLN A 114 17.90 -15.50 18.87
C GLN A 114 16.54 -14.85 18.65
N LYS A 115 16.00 -14.25 19.72
CA LYS A 115 14.80 -13.42 19.65
C LYS A 115 15.04 -12.20 18.77
N SER A 116 14.03 -11.80 18.01
CA SER A 116 14.07 -10.62 17.14
C SER A 116 12.74 -9.86 17.20
N SER A 117 12.77 -8.70 17.86
CA SER A 117 11.65 -7.75 17.88
C SER A 117 11.37 -7.14 16.50
N GLU A 118 12.40 -7.03 15.65
CA GLU A 118 12.24 -6.57 14.27
C GLU A 118 11.43 -7.57 13.44
N VAL A 119 11.77 -8.86 13.50
CA VAL A 119 10.99 -9.91 12.84
C VAL A 119 9.56 -9.94 13.38
N MET A 120 9.39 -9.80 14.70
CA MET A 120 8.07 -9.72 15.33
C MET A 120 7.22 -8.58 14.75
N GLY A 121 7.76 -7.36 14.69
CA GLY A 121 7.04 -6.20 14.15
C GLY A 121 6.68 -6.36 12.68
N LEU A 122 7.61 -6.87 11.85
CA LEU A 122 7.36 -7.11 10.43
C LEU A 122 6.28 -8.17 10.21
N VAL A 123 6.33 -9.29 10.95
CA VAL A 123 5.32 -10.36 10.86
C VAL A 123 3.95 -9.83 11.30
N ASN A 124 3.88 -9.03 12.36
CA ASN A 124 2.62 -8.45 12.83
C ASN A 124 1.95 -7.56 11.77
N ASN A 125 2.75 -6.73 11.07
CA ASN A 125 2.23 -5.90 9.97
C ASN A 125 1.72 -6.76 8.81
N LEU A 126 2.41 -7.85 8.48
CA LEU A 126 2.04 -8.72 7.37
C LEU A 126 0.82 -9.61 7.67
N VAL A 127 0.58 -9.93 8.95
CA VAL A 127 -0.63 -10.66 9.38
C VAL A 127 -1.91 -9.87 9.08
N LYS A 128 -1.84 -8.53 9.05
CA LYS A 128 -2.97 -7.65 8.75
C LYS A 128 -3.33 -7.60 7.25
N LEU A 129 -2.51 -8.18 6.39
CA LEU A 129 -2.72 -8.13 4.94
C LEU A 129 -3.57 -9.30 4.46
N PRO A 130 -4.77 -9.07 3.89
CA PRO A 130 -5.68 -10.14 3.48
C PRO A 130 -5.05 -11.19 2.57
N GLU A 131 -4.13 -10.77 1.69
CA GLU A 131 -3.52 -11.63 0.67
C GLU A 131 -2.59 -12.71 1.24
N ILE A 132 -2.01 -12.49 2.42
CA ILE A 132 -0.99 -13.37 3.02
C ILE A 132 -1.20 -13.63 4.52
N SER A 133 -2.30 -13.12 5.10
CA SER A 133 -2.61 -13.14 6.53
C SER A 133 -2.51 -14.56 7.13
N ALA A 134 -3.19 -15.52 6.51
CA ALA A 134 -3.22 -16.91 6.99
C ALA A 134 -1.82 -17.54 7.08
N GLN A 135 -0.99 -17.35 6.06
CA GLN A 135 0.37 -17.89 6.04
C GLN A 135 1.28 -17.17 7.03
N MET A 136 1.14 -15.86 7.19
CA MET A 136 1.93 -15.09 8.16
C MET A 136 1.52 -15.40 9.60
N GLN A 137 0.24 -15.67 9.87
CA GLN A 137 -0.23 -16.11 11.18
C GLN A 137 0.36 -17.48 11.56
N GLU A 138 0.37 -18.43 10.62
CA GLU A 138 0.96 -19.74 10.89
C GLU A 138 2.48 -19.64 11.09
N MET A 139 3.17 -18.86 10.25
CA MET A 139 4.59 -18.59 10.39
C MET A 139 4.91 -17.92 11.73
N SER A 140 4.08 -16.95 12.17
CA SER A 140 4.21 -16.29 13.47
C SER A 140 4.15 -17.30 14.62
N LYS A 141 3.17 -18.22 14.60
CA LYS A 141 3.04 -19.29 15.61
C LYS A 141 4.24 -20.23 15.62
N GLU A 142 4.76 -20.60 14.45
CA GLU A 142 5.96 -21.44 14.35
C GLU A 142 7.20 -20.72 14.87
N MET A 143 7.39 -19.44 14.53
CA MET A 143 8.52 -18.62 15.00
C MET A 143 8.45 -18.35 16.51
N MET A 144 7.25 -18.20 17.07
CA MET A 144 7.02 -18.09 18.51
C MET A 144 7.43 -19.38 19.23
N LYS A 145 6.98 -20.54 18.74
CA LYS A 145 7.38 -21.85 19.28
C LYS A 145 8.90 -22.09 19.18
N ALA A 146 9.55 -21.54 18.16
CA ALA A 146 10.98 -21.63 17.97
C ALA A 146 11.78 -20.59 18.78
N GLY A 147 11.11 -19.69 19.51
CA GLY A 147 11.74 -18.66 20.34
C GLY A 147 12.40 -17.51 19.57
N ILE A 148 12.01 -17.29 18.29
CA ILE A 148 12.46 -16.12 17.51
C ILE A 148 11.58 -14.90 17.83
N ILE A 149 10.30 -15.12 18.06
CA ILE A 149 9.33 -14.08 18.37
C ILE A 149 8.78 -14.36 19.78
N ASP A 150 8.54 -13.31 20.56
CA ASP A 150 7.89 -13.44 21.86
C ASP A 150 6.40 -13.74 21.71
N GLU A 151 5.75 -14.20 22.78
CA GLU A 151 4.29 -14.33 22.80
C GLU A 151 3.70 -12.97 22.41
N MET A 152 2.98 -12.93 21.29
CA MET A 152 2.37 -11.71 20.80
C MET A 152 1.40 -11.23 21.87
N LEU A 153 1.75 -10.15 22.58
CA LEU A 153 0.77 -9.43 23.38
C LEU A 153 -0.29 -8.97 22.39
N GLN A 154 -1.52 -9.42 22.58
CA GLN A 154 -2.58 -9.25 21.60
C GLN A 154 -3.13 -7.81 21.67
N ASP A 155 -2.27 -6.83 21.40
CA ASP A 155 -2.64 -5.43 21.14
C ASP A 155 -3.09 -5.30 19.67
N THR A 156 -4.07 -6.10 19.28
CA THR A 156 -4.76 -6.01 17.98
C THR A 156 -6.18 -5.50 18.17
N MET A 157 -6.32 -4.39 18.89
CA MET A 157 -7.50 -3.52 18.82
C MET A 157 -7.04 -2.09 18.52
N GLU A 158 -6.43 -1.90 17.36
CA GLU A 158 -6.37 -0.58 16.75
C GLU A 158 -6.48 -0.73 15.23
N SER A 159 -7.74 -0.63 14.80
CA SER A 159 -8.25 -0.03 13.57
C SER A 159 -7.29 0.07 12.38
N MET A 160 -7.43 -0.85 11.42
CA MET A 160 -7.13 -0.56 10.01
C MET A 160 -8.36 -0.77 9.12
N ASP A 161 -9.52 -1.01 9.71
CA ASP A 161 -10.80 -1.04 9.00
C ASP A 161 -11.39 0.38 8.78
N ASP A 162 -10.66 1.44 9.15
CA ASP A 162 -11.03 2.82 8.77
C ASP A 162 -10.72 3.16 7.29
N ASP A 163 -10.06 2.26 6.55
CA ASP A 163 -9.62 2.50 5.17
C ASP A 163 -10.68 2.13 4.09
N GLU A 164 -11.82 1.53 4.44
CA GLU A 164 -12.86 1.18 3.43
C GLU A 164 -13.80 2.34 3.07
N ILE A 165 -13.67 3.51 3.70
CA ILE A 165 -14.41 4.73 3.34
C ILE A 165 -13.49 5.96 3.37
N GLU A 166 -12.27 5.86 2.82
CA GLU A 166 -11.60 7.10 2.41
C GLU A 166 -12.27 7.52 1.09
N GLU A 167 -13.18 8.49 1.13
CA GLU A 167 -13.63 9.17 -0.09
C GLU A 167 -12.37 9.61 -0.82
N GLU A 168 -12.07 8.98 -1.96
CA GLU A 168 -10.87 9.31 -2.69
C GLU A 168 -10.93 10.80 -3.00
N ALA A 169 -9.91 11.56 -2.55
CA ALA A 169 -9.87 12.99 -2.73
C ALA A 169 -10.23 13.31 -4.18
N GLU A 170 -11.30 14.09 -4.40
CA GLU A 170 -11.78 14.35 -5.75
C GLU A 170 -10.67 14.94 -6.63
N GLU A 171 -9.75 15.68 -6.01
CA GLU A 171 -8.51 16.17 -6.63
C GLU A 171 -7.63 15.04 -7.21
N GLU A 172 -7.41 13.95 -6.47
CA GLU A 172 -6.62 12.80 -6.94
C GLU A 172 -7.32 12.12 -8.12
N VAL A 173 -8.64 11.94 -8.04
CA VAL A 173 -9.46 11.37 -9.11
C VAL A 173 -9.40 12.24 -10.38
N ASN A 174 -9.56 13.55 -10.22
CA ASN A 174 -9.50 14.52 -11.32
C ASN A 174 -8.10 14.57 -11.94
N LYS A 175 -7.04 14.51 -11.13
CA LYS A 175 -5.65 14.40 -11.61
C LYS A 175 -5.44 13.14 -12.44
N VAL A 176 -5.97 11.99 -11.99
CA VAL A 176 -5.90 10.73 -12.74
C VAL A 176 -6.66 10.83 -14.06
N LEU A 177 -7.87 11.40 -14.05
CA LEU A 177 -8.65 11.64 -15.26
C LEU A 177 -7.93 12.51 -16.26
N PHE A 178 -7.39 13.64 -15.81
CA PHE A 178 -6.65 14.57 -16.64
C PHE A 178 -5.43 13.90 -17.29
N GLN A 179 -4.63 13.19 -16.48
CA GLN A 179 -3.46 12.44 -16.95
C GLN A 179 -3.78 11.35 -17.99
N ILE A 180 -4.95 10.71 -17.88
CA ILE A 180 -5.33 9.63 -18.79
C ILE A 180 -5.99 10.18 -20.05
N THR A 181 -6.73 11.28 -19.95
CA THR A 181 -7.50 11.85 -21.07
C THR A 181 -6.74 12.95 -21.80
N ASP A 182 -5.50 13.25 -21.40
CA ASP A 182 -4.67 14.32 -21.97
C ASP A 182 -5.40 15.68 -21.97
N GLY A 183 -6.20 15.93 -20.93
CA GLY A 183 -6.99 17.15 -20.77
C GLY A 183 -8.29 17.23 -21.58
N LEU A 184 -8.68 16.17 -22.30
CA LEU A 184 -9.87 16.16 -23.16
C LEU A 184 -11.19 16.51 -22.44
N LEU A 185 -11.27 16.25 -21.13
CA LEU A 185 -12.47 16.48 -20.32
C LEU A 185 -12.51 17.85 -19.60
N GLY A 186 -11.47 18.69 -19.72
CA GLY A 186 -11.38 19.94 -18.96
C GLY A 186 -11.01 19.75 -17.48
N ASP A 187 -10.11 20.63 -17.02
CA ASP A 187 -9.45 20.82 -15.71
C ASP A 187 -9.00 19.63 -14.84
N ALA A 188 -7.67 19.57 -14.66
CA ALA A 188 -7.09 19.48 -13.32
C ALA A 188 -6.42 20.85 -13.02
N PRO A 189 -6.91 21.64 -12.05
CA PRO A 189 -6.23 22.87 -11.68
C PRO A 189 -4.92 22.52 -10.94
N LEU A 190 -3.91 23.32 -11.24
CA LEU A 190 -2.55 23.26 -10.71
C LEU A 190 -2.55 23.40 -9.18
N ALA A 191 -2.01 22.41 -8.48
CA ALA A 191 -1.49 22.64 -7.14
C ALA A 191 -0.18 23.44 -7.25
N ALA A 192 -0.29 24.78 -7.30
CA ALA A 192 0.76 25.71 -6.90
C ALA A 192 0.17 27.12 -6.67
N GLY A 193 -0.22 27.40 -5.42
CA GLY A 193 -0.08 28.71 -4.80
C GLY A 193 -1.02 29.85 -5.23
N SER A 194 -1.64 30.46 -4.22
CA SER A 194 -2.38 31.73 -4.21
C SER A 194 -3.70 31.80 -4.98
N LEU A 195 -4.78 31.97 -4.20
CA LEU A 195 -5.99 32.68 -4.61
C LEU A 195 -5.62 33.98 -5.36
N PRO A 196 -6.37 34.35 -6.40
CA PRO A 196 -7.37 35.39 -6.17
C PRO A 196 -8.79 34.90 -6.42
N THR A 197 -9.64 35.38 -5.52
CA THR A 197 -11.09 35.58 -5.64
C THR A 197 -11.53 35.96 -7.05
N GLU A 198 -12.75 35.50 -7.37
CA GLU A 198 -13.62 35.94 -8.46
C GLU A 198 -13.23 37.29 -9.06
N ALA A 199 -12.88 37.27 -10.34
CA ALA A 199 -13.11 38.42 -11.18
C ALA A 199 -14.62 38.54 -11.33
N GLU A 200 -15.24 39.28 -10.41
CA GLU A 200 -16.48 40.00 -10.70
C GLU A 200 -16.23 40.83 -11.96
N GLU A 201 -17.14 40.67 -12.92
CA GLU A 201 -17.25 41.56 -14.06
C GLU A 201 -17.55 42.98 -13.51
N GLU A 202 -16.54 43.82 -13.42
CA GLU A 202 -16.73 45.28 -13.28
C GLU A 202 -17.36 45.79 -14.57
N GLU A 203 -18.69 45.87 -14.60
CA GLU A 203 -19.44 46.77 -15.47
C GLU A 203 -19.21 48.23 -15.02
N GLU A 204 -18.18 48.90 -15.55
CA GLU A 204 -18.07 50.37 -15.63
C GLU A 204 -17.44 50.68 -17.00
N GLU A 205 -17.98 51.46 -17.94
CA GLU A 205 -18.76 52.71 -17.87
C GLU A 205 -19.63 52.90 -19.14
N PRO A 206 -20.90 53.29 -19.01
CA PRO A 206 -21.37 54.46 -19.76
C PRO A 206 -22.17 55.43 -18.88
N ALA A 207 -21.84 55.55 -17.59
CA ALA A 207 -22.62 56.35 -16.63
C ALA A 207 -22.16 57.81 -16.46
N LEU A 208 -20.95 58.17 -16.92
CA LEU A 208 -20.43 59.54 -16.77
C LEU A 208 -20.98 60.50 -17.85
N ASP A 209 -21.19 60.04 -19.08
CA ASP A 209 -21.68 60.87 -20.18
C ASP A 209 -23.18 61.23 -20.00
N ASP A 210 -23.96 60.31 -19.42
CA ASP A 210 -25.41 60.50 -19.21
C ASP A 210 -25.71 61.44 -18.03
N MET A 211 -24.81 61.48 -17.04
CA MET A 211 -24.89 62.41 -15.90
C MET A 211 -24.51 63.85 -16.29
N GLN A 212 -23.54 64.01 -17.20
CA GLN A 212 -23.15 65.32 -17.74
C GLN A 212 -24.25 65.95 -18.61
N ARG A 213 -24.92 65.15 -19.45
CA ARG A 213 -26.06 65.63 -20.26
C ARG A 213 -27.25 66.10 -19.43
N ARG A 214 -27.50 65.45 -18.29
CA ARG A 214 -28.55 65.86 -17.33
C ARG A 214 -28.24 67.18 -16.62
N LEU A 215 -26.97 67.49 -16.37
CA LEU A 215 -26.56 68.74 -15.74
C LEU A 215 -26.55 69.94 -16.71
N GLU A 216 -26.30 69.70 -18.00
CA GLU A 216 -26.39 70.75 -19.03
C GLU A 216 -27.84 71.16 -19.34
N ALA A 217 -28.78 70.21 -19.30
CA ALA A 217 -30.21 70.49 -19.48
C ALA A 217 -30.86 71.32 -18.34
N LEU A 218 -30.16 71.51 -17.23
CA LEU A 218 -30.59 72.37 -16.10
C LEU A 218 -29.95 73.77 -16.12
N LYS A 219 -29.07 74.04 -17.10
CA LYS A 219 -28.42 75.35 -17.29
C LYS A 219 -28.99 76.15 -18.48
N SER A 220 -30.06 75.69 -19.14
CA SER A 220 -30.85 76.47 -20.10
C SER A 220 -32.19 76.90 -19.52
#